data_AF-K1Z654-F1
#
_entry.id   AF-K1Z654-F1
#
_cell.length_a   1.000
_cell.length_b   1.000
_cell.length_c   1.000
_cell.angle_alpha   90.00
_cell.angle_beta   90.00
_cell.angle_gamma   90.00
#
_symmetry.space_group_name_H-M   'P 1'
#
loop_
_entity.id
_entity.type
_entity.pdbx_description
1 polymer ?
#
loop_
_entity_poly.entity_id
_entity_poly.type
_entity_poly.pdbx_seq_one_letter_code
_entity_poly.pdbx_strand_id
1 'polypeptide(L)'
;IMQRKSLSLKGFLTLHDKDFPKTHDIRLLVQLAISIDSGFVRYEDSADLLTPYATAFRYPGEVMEPTRDEMNEGFKSAEDLIAFTMSLLPDELQKEFKNA
;
A
#
# COMPACT_ATOMS: atom_id res chain seq x y z
N ILE A 1 -10.58 -2.97 0.58
CA ILE A 1 -9.41 -2.50 1.37
C ILE A 1 -8.14 -2.46 0.51
N MET A 2 -7.71 -3.57 -0.08
CA MET A 2 -6.45 -3.63 -0.85
C MET A 2 -6.39 -2.70 -2.08
N GLN A 3 -7.50 -2.60 -2.84
CA GLN A 3 -7.59 -1.68 -3.97
C GLN A 3 -7.46 -0.20 -3.56
N ARG A 4 -8.04 0.17 -2.41
CA ARG A 4 -7.95 1.53 -1.85
C ARG A 4 -6.51 1.89 -1.49
N LYS A 5 -5.75 0.96 -0.91
CA LYS A 5 -4.32 1.14 -0.58
C LYS A 5 -3.49 1.47 -1.82
N SER A 6 -3.59 0.62 -2.85
CA SER A 6 -2.89 0.82 -4.12
C SER A 6 -3.25 2.17 -4.74
N LEU A 7 -4.54 2.55 -4.73
CA LEU A 7 -4.95 3.84 -5.26
C LEU A 7 -4.32 4.99 -4.47
N SER A 8 -4.35 4.96 -3.13
CA SER A 8 -3.81 6.04 -2.28
C SER A 8 -2.32 6.25 -2.51
N LEU A 9 -1.55 5.17 -2.56
CA LEU A 9 -0.12 5.23 -2.87
C LEU A 9 0.12 5.76 -4.29
N LYS A 10 -0.64 5.31 -5.28
CA LYS A 10 -0.52 5.83 -6.65
C LYS A 10 -0.83 7.32 -6.72
N GLY A 11 -1.84 7.80 -5.99
CA GLY A 11 -2.14 9.23 -5.88
C GLY A 11 -0.98 10.04 -5.29
N PHE A 12 -0.35 9.52 -4.23
CA PHE A 12 0.85 10.12 -3.65
C PHE A 12 2.02 10.14 -4.64
N LEU A 13 2.29 9.03 -5.33
CA LEU A 13 3.36 8.96 -6.34
C LEU A 13 3.10 9.94 -7.49
N THR A 14 1.87 10.03 -7.98
CA THR A 14 1.48 11.00 -9.02
C THR A 14 1.66 12.43 -8.54
N LEU A 15 1.30 12.76 -7.29
CA LEU A 15 1.50 14.10 -6.72
C LEU A 15 2.98 14.50 -6.70
N HIS A 16 3.88 13.53 -6.50
CA HIS A 16 5.32 13.71 -6.48
C HIS A 16 5.99 13.47 -7.84
N ASP A 17 5.21 13.42 -8.93
CA ASP A 17 5.69 13.20 -10.31
C ASP A 17 6.58 11.95 -10.46
N LYS A 18 6.28 10.91 -9.67
CA LYS A 18 7.04 9.66 -9.63
C LYS A 18 6.37 8.61 -10.50
N ASP A 19 7.09 8.18 -11.53
CA ASP A 19 6.65 7.07 -12.37
C ASP A 19 6.55 5.75 -11.58
N PHE A 20 5.47 5.02 -11.82
CA PHE A 20 5.27 3.67 -11.30
C PHE A 20 4.72 2.74 -12.39
N PRO A 21 5.11 1.46 -12.40
CA PRO A 21 4.56 0.49 -13.34
C PRO A 21 3.08 0.23 -13.03
N LYS A 22 2.30 -0.21 -14.03
CA LYS A 22 0.89 -0.65 -13.85
C LYS A 22 0.84 -1.94 -13.04
N THR A 23 1.07 -1.82 -11.73
CA THR A 23 1.08 -2.92 -10.76
C THR A 23 0.03 -2.71 -9.68
N HIS A 24 -0.43 -3.81 -9.07
CA HIS A 24 -1.15 -3.80 -7.80
C HIS A 24 -0.26 -4.30 -6.65
N ASP A 25 1.04 -4.42 -6.90
CA ASP A 25 2.05 -4.78 -5.91
C ASP A 25 2.22 -3.63 -4.90
N ILE A 26 1.69 -3.83 -3.70
CA ILE A 26 1.72 -2.85 -2.62
C ILE A 26 3.15 -2.63 -2.12
N ARG A 27 3.97 -3.69 -2.05
CA ARG A 27 5.39 -3.57 -1.68
C ARG A 27 6.10 -2.62 -2.63
N LEU A 28 5.95 -2.80 -3.95
CA LEU A 28 6.61 -1.93 -4.92
C LEU A 28 6.17 -0.47 -4.78
N LEU A 29 4.88 -0.22 -4.57
CA LEU A 29 4.35 1.13 -4.37
C LEU A 29 4.87 1.77 -3.07
N VAL A 30 4.98 1.00 -1.98
CA VAL A 30 5.56 1.47 -0.71
C VAL A 30 7.04 1.78 -0.87
N GLN A 31 7.81 0.93 -1.56
CA GLN A 31 9.23 1.21 -1.84
C GLN A 31 9.44 2.49 -2.65
N LEU A 32 8.58 2.75 -3.64
CA LEU A 32 8.59 4.01 -4.38
C LEU A 32 8.24 5.19 -3.47
N ALA A 33 7.26 5.03 -2.57
CA ALA A 33 6.90 6.06 -1.59
C ALA A 33 8.02 6.33 -0.57
N ILE A 34 8.76 5.31 -0.14
CA ILE A 34 9.95 5.43 0.73
C ILE A 34 11.01 6.32 0.10
N SER A 35 11.19 6.24 -1.22
CA SER A 35 12.15 7.07 -1.95
C SER A 35 11.79 8.57 -1.95
N ILE A 36 10.54 8.91 -1.62
CA ILE A 36 10.04 10.29 -1.51
C ILE A 36 9.99 10.71 -0.05
N ASP A 37 9.43 9.86 0.82
CA ASP A 37 9.30 10.10 2.26
C ASP A 37 9.68 8.85 3.06
N SER A 38 10.75 8.97 3.85
CA SER A 38 11.23 7.91 4.75
C SER A 38 10.21 7.47 5.81
N GLY A 39 9.14 8.24 6.06
CA GLY A 39 8.04 7.87 6.94
C GLY A 39 7.30 6.60 6.50
N PHE A 40 7.46 6.19 5.24
CA PHE A 40 6.90 4.95 4.71
C PHE A 40 7.67 3.67 5.10
N VAL A 41 8.91 3.78 5.60
CA VAL A 41 9.79 2.62 5.90
C VAL A 41 9.15 1.66 6.90
N ARG A 42 8.44 2.19 7.91
CA ARG A 42 7.74 1.39 8.92
C ARG A 42 6.62 0.50 8.37
N TYR A 43 6.21 0.71 7.13
CA TYR A 43 5.16 -0.07 6.47
C TYR A 43 5.73 -1.06 5.44
N GLU A 44 7.06 -1.14 5.26
CA GLU A 44 7.69 -2.07 4.30
C GLU A 44 7.38 -3.53 4.66
N ASP A 45 7.64 -3.92 5.91
CA ASP A 45 7.36 -5.29 6.42
C ASP A 45 5.87 -5.65 6.30
N SER A 46 4.98 -4.67 6.55
CA SER A 46 3.53 -4.86 6.41
C SER A 46 3.11 -4.98 4.94
N ALA A 47 3.76 -4.26 4.03
CA ALA A 47 3.48 -4.34 2.61
C ALA A 47 3.90 -5.71 2.04
N ASP A 48 4.98 -6.28 2.55
CA ASP A 48 5.43 -7.64 2.22
C ASP A 48 4.39 -8.69 2.60
N LEU A 49 3.84 -8.60 3.81
CA LEU A 49 2.77 -9.50 4.27
C LEU A 49 1.48 -9.37 3.44
N LEU A 50 1.23 -8.19 2.86
CA LEU A 50 0.02 -7.91 2.08
C LEU A 50 0.14 -8.25 0.59
N THR A 51 1.36 -8.44 0.08
CA THR A 51 1.65 -8.69 -1.33
C THR A 51 1.17 -10.07 -1.83
N PRO A 52 1.26 -11.17 -1.05
CA PRO A 52 0.66 -12.46 -1.41
C PRO A 52 -0.86 -12.38 -1.59
N TYR A 53 -1.54 -11.54 -0.80
CA TYR A 53 -2.99 -11.34 -0.91
C TYR A 53 -3.39 -10.56 -2.17
N ALA A 54 -2.49 -9.71 -2.69
CA ALA A 54 -2.68 -9.00 -3.96
C ALA A 54 -2.47 -9.88 -5.19
N THR A 55 -1.75 -10.99 -5.02
CA THR A 55 -1.29 -11.87 -6.10
C THR A 55 -1.64 -13.34 -5.84
N ALA A 56 -2.84 -13.60 -5.29
CA ALA A 56 -3.39 -14.93 -4.98
C ALA A 56 -3.65 -15.81 -6.22
N PHE A 57 -2.76 -15.80 -7.21
CA PHE A 57 -2.87 -16.59 -8.44
C PHE A 57 -1.53 -17.08 -9.02
N ARG A 58 -0.39 -17.01 -8.30
CA ARG A 58 0.87 -17.45 -8.93
C ARG A 58 1.61 -18.66 -8.39
N TYR A 59 1.61 -19.01 -7.10
CA TYR A 59 2.19 -20.31 -6.69
C TYR A 59 1.54 -20.89 -5.41
N PRO A 60 0.79 -22.00 -5.49
CA PRO A 60 0.15 -22.65 -4.34
C PRO A 60 1.13 -23.57 -3.60
N GLY A 61 2.34 -23.11 -3.26
CA GLY A 61 3.38 -24.02 -2.77
C GLY A 61 4.36 -23.52 -1.71
N GLU A 62 4.62 -22.21 -1.57
CA GLU A 62 5.71 -21.72 -0.69
C GLU A 62 5.36 -20.49 0.15
N VAL A 63 4.12 -20.04 0.14
CA VAL A 63 3.69 -18.98 1.07
C VAL A 63 3.30 -19.69 2.35
N MET A 64 4.13 -19.61 3.41
CA MET A 64 3.65 -19.85 4.76
C MET A 64 2.43 -18.96 4.93
N GLU A 65 1.23 -19.55 5.01
CA GLU A 65 0.02 -18.78 5.27
C GLU A 65 0.25 -18.04 6.58
N PRO A 66 0.30 -16.69 6.58
CA PRO A 66 0.53 -15.96 7.80
C PRO A 66 -0.63 -16.25 8.75
N THR A 67 -0.33 -16.31 10.04
CA THR A 67 -1.31 -16.57 11.07
C THR A 67 -2.39 -15.49 11.04
N ARG A 68 -3.58 -15.79 11.57
CA ARG A 68 -4.68 -14.80 11.63
C ARG A 68 -4.27 -13.53 12.36
N ASP A 69 -3.36 -13.63 13.33
CA ASP A 69 -2.87 -12.49 14.09
C ASP A 69 -1.93 -11.63 13.26
N GLU A 70 -0.96 -12.22 12.54
CA GLU A 70 -0.10 -11.51 11.58
C GLU A 70 -0.92 -10.89 10.45
N MET A 71 -1.98 -11.55 10.01
CA MET A 71 -2.91 -11.03 9.01
C MET A 71 -3.66 -9.80 9.54
N ASN A 72 -4.16 -9.85 10.78
CA ASN A 72 -4.84 -8.72 11.41
C ASN A 72 -3.90 -7.54 11.65
N GLU A 73 -2.67 -7.80 12.08
CA GLU A 73 -1.63 -6.78 12.22
C GLU A 73 -1.27 -6.13 10.87
N GLY A 74 -1.14 -6.94 9.81
CA GLY A 74 -0.94 -6.46 8.45
C GLY A 74 -2.12 -5.61 7.96
N PHE A 75 -3.35 -6.00 8.27
CA PHE A 75 -4.52 -5.20 7.93
C PHE A 75 -4.52 -3.85 8.62
N LYS A 76 -4.30 -3.82 9.94
CA LYS A 76 -4.26 -2.61 10.75
C LYS A 76 -3.16 -1.66 10.28
N SER A 77 -1.95 -2.19 10.12
CA SER A 77 -0.78 -1.40 9.67
C SER A 77 -1.03 -0.73 8.32
N ALA A 78 -1.86 -1.35 7.49
CA ALA A 78 -2.14 -0.80 6.18
C ALA A 78 -3.42 0.04 6.10
N GLU A 79 -4.29 0.01 7.11
CA GLU A 79 -5.22 1.12 7.36
C GLU A 79 -4.46 2.35 7.82
N ASP A 80 -3.48 2.17 8.72
CA ASP A 80 -2.60 3.24 9.18
C ASP A 80 -1.79 3.84 8.02
N LEU A 81 -1.31 3.01 7.09
CA LEU A 81 -0.66 3.47 5.85
C LEU A 81 -1.57 4.37 5.01
N ILE A 82 -2.84 3.98 4.82
CA ILE A 82 -3.81 4.81 4.06
C ILE A 82 -4.03 6.12 4.80
N ALA A 83 -4.25 6.08 6.12
CA ALA A 83 -4.47 7.27 6.93
C ALA A 83 -3.25 8.22 6.86
N PHE A 84 -2.04 7.68 6.96
CA PHE A 84 -0.80 8.43 6.81
C PHE A 84 -0.67 9.05 5.42
N THR A 85 -0.89 8.26 4.36
CA THR A 85 -0.86 8.77 2.99
C THR A 85 -1.89 9.88 2.78
N MET A 86 -3.11 9.72 3.30
CA MET A 86 -4.17 10.73 3.25
C MET A 86 -3.81 12.00 4.02
N SER A 87 -3.10 11.89 5.13
CA SER A 87 -2.62 13.06 5.89
C SER A 87 -1.56 13.88 5.14
N LEU A 88 -0.86 13.26 4.18
CA LEU A 88 0.11 13.92 3.31
C LEU A 88 -0.54 14.52 2.05
N LEU A 89 -1.77 14.13 1.72
CA LEU A 89 -2.47 14.61 0.53
C LEU A 89 -3.26 15.90 0.82
N PRO A 90 -3.20 16.91 -0.08
CA PRO A 90 -4.06 18.09 -0.01
C PRO A 90 -5.55 17.71 -0.04
N ASP A 91 -6.40 18.52 0.61
CA ASP A 91 -7.86 18.29 0.72
C ASP A 91 -8.57 18.12 -0.63
N GLU A 92 -8.03 18.70 -1.71
CA GLU A 92 -8.54 18.56 -3.07
C GLU A 92 -8.43 17.13 -3.59
N LEU A 93 -7.32 16.44 -3.31
CA LEU A 93 -7.14 15.05 -3.71
C LEU A 93 -7.93 14.10 -2.82
N GLN A 94 -8.08 14.41 -1.52
CA GLN A 94 -8.91 13.61 -0.62
C GLN A 94 -10.37 13.49 -1.10
N LYS A 95 -10.89 14.51 -1.80
CA LYS A 95 -12.25 14.48 -2.39
C LYS A 95 -12.35 13.54 -3.59
N GLU A 96 -11.34 13.49 -4.46
CA GLU A 96 -11.33 12.55 -5.59
C GLU A 96 -11.31 11.09 -5.11
N PHE A 97 -10.55 10.80 -4.04
CA PHE A 97 -10.50 9.47 -3.42
C PHE A 97 -11.79 9.02 -2.73
N LYS A 98 -12.61 9.95 -2.25
CA LYS A 98 -13.92 9.63 -1.66
C LYS A 98 -15.00 9.40 -2.71
N ASN A 99 -14.80 9.88 -3.93
CA ASN A 99 -15.76 9.80 -5.03
C ASN A 99 -15.44 8.67 -6.05
N ALA A 100 -14.30 8.01 -5.91
CA ALA A 100 -13.84 6.86 -6.71
C ALA A 100 -14.12 5.52 -6.01
#